data_AF-A0A3A1X387-F1
#
_entry.id   AF-A0A3A1X387-F1
#
_cell.length_a   1.000
_cell.length_b   1.000
_cell.length_c   1.000
_cell.angle_alpha   90.00
_cell.angle_beta   90.00
_cell.angle_gamma   90.00
#
_symmetry.space_group_name_H-M   'P 1'
#
loop_
_entity.id
_entity.type
_entity.pdbx_description
1 polymer ?
#
loop_
_entity_poly.entity_id
_entity_poly.type
_entity_poly.pdbx_seq_one_letter_code
_entity_poly.pdbx_strand_id
1 'polypeptide(L)'
;MRTYKIAQLGGGERLQATDDRSQATTGSAQATNGSAQKIEYHDAIGHVISWDGETLHLMRDAAANGSRPEQEMFINARTIVRLKPVPERKRTT
;
A
#
# COMPACT_ATOMS: atom_id res chain seq x y z
N MET A 1 20.90 10.46 4.52
CA MET A 1 19.51 9.94 4.65
C MET A 1 19.25 9.01 3.49
N ARG A 2 18.46 7.94 3.65
CA ARG A 2 18.23 6.91 2.62
C ARG A 2 16.83 7.06 2.02
N THR A 3 16.74 7.08 0.69
CA THR A 3 15.47 7.14 -0.05
C THR A 3 15.00 5.74 -0.41
N TYR A 4 13.71 5.49 -0.34
CA TYR A 4 13.11 4.20 -0.67
C TYR A 4 11.95 4.37 -1.64
N LYS A 5 11.77 3.38 -2.52
CA LYS A 5 10.53 3.16 -3.26
C LYS A 5 9.73 2.08 -2.54
N ILE A 6 8.50 2.41 -2.19
CA ILE A 6 7.57 1.58 -1.44
C ILE A 6 6.35 1.32 -2.33
N ALA A 7 5.95 0.06 -2.46
CA ALA A 7 4.67 -0.32 -3.06
C ALA A 7 3.75 -0.85 -1.96
N GLN A 8 2.53 -0.33 -1.89
CA GLN A 8 1.52 -0.69 -0.89
C GLN A 8 0.17 -1.04 -1.54
N LEU A 9 -0.60 -1.87 -0.86
CA LEU A 9 -1.98 -2.18 -1.24
C LEU A 9 -2.90 -0.96 -1.01
N GLY A 10 -3.77 -0.66 -1.97
CA GLY A 10 -4.84 0.33 -1.83
C GLY A 10 -5.89 -0.15 -0.83
N GLY A 11 -6.39 0.77 0.00
CA GLY A 11 -7.30 0.51 1.11
C GLY A 11 -8.73 0.13 0.70
N GLY A 12 -8.88 -0.93 -0.09
CA GLY A 12 -10.12 -1.70 -0.15
C GLY A 12 -10.15 -2.65 1.03
N GLU A 13 -11.18 -2.55 1.86
CA GLU A 13 -11.39 -3.41 3.04
C GLU A 13 -11.17 -4.88 2.67
N ARG A 14 -10.21 -5.50 3.36
CA ARG A 14 -9.98 -6.93 3.26
C ARG A 14 -11.30 -7.65 3.52
N LEU A 15 -11.74 -8.46 2.55
CA LEU A 15 -12.80 -9.46 2.72
C LEU A 15 -12.56 -10.20 4.04
N GLN A 16 -13.40 -9.91 5.03
CA GLN A 16 -13.48 -10.70 6.24
C GLN A 16 -14.04 -12.06 5.82
N ALA A 17 -13.17 -13.05 5.71
CA ALA A 17 -13.61 -14.44 5.79
C ALA A 17 -14.01 -14.68 7.24
N THR A 18 -15.26 -14.37 7.58
CA THR A 18 -15.88 -14.88 8.79
C THR A 18 -16.26 -16.33 8.51
N ASP A 19 -15.38 -17.25 8.88
CA ASP A 19 -15.73 -18.65 9.10
C ASP A 19 -16.73 -18.72 10.27
N ASP A 20 -18.02 -18.50 9.99
CA ASP A 20 -19.09 -18.85 10.93
C ASP A 20 -20.04 -19.86 10.28
N ARG A 21 -20.03 -21.05 10.86
CA ARG A 21 -20.68 -22.26 10.38
C ARG A 21 -22.08 -22.32 10.98
N SER A 22 -23.12 -22.10 10.18
CA SER A 22 -24.50 -22.54 10.48
C SER A 22 -25.38 -22.59 9.22
N GLN A 23 -25.92 -23.78 8.92
CA GLN A 23 -26.87 -24.04 7.84
C GLN A 23 -28.24 -23.37 8.10
N ALA A 24 -28.85 -22.80 7.05
CA ALA A 24 -30.27 -22.98 6.76
C ALA A 24 -30.61 -22.61 5.30
N THR A 25 -31.33 -23.52 4.66
CA THR A 25 -31.90 -23.50 3.30
C THR A 25 -32.90 -22.36 3.06
N THR A 26 -32.88 -21.73 1.88
CA THR A 26 -34.02 -21.53 0.94
C THR A 26 -33.57 -20.67 -0.24
N GLY A 27 -33.90 -21.12 -1.46
CA GLY A 27 -33.38 -20.57 -2.70
C GLY A 27 -33.87 -19.16 -3.04
N SER A 28 -32.90 -18.32 -3.38
CA SER A 28 -32.99 -17.36 -4.47
C SER A 28 -31.62 -17.37 -5.14
N ALA A 29 -31.59 -17.61 -6.46
CA ALA A 29 -30.36 -17.61 -7.24
C ALA A 29 -29.83 -16.17 -7.27
N GLN A 30 -29.07 -15.80 -6.24
CA GLN A 30 -28.34 -14.55 -6.20
C GLN A 30 -27.19 -14.70 -7.19
N ALA A 31 -27.35 -14.09 -8.36
CA ALA A 31 -26.26 -13.91 -9.30
C ALA A 31 -25.12 -13.23 -8.52
N THR A 32 -24.11 -14.01 -8.15
CA THR A 32 -22.87 -13.50 -7.61
C THR A 32 -22.23 -12.74 -8.75
N ASN A 33 -22.45 -11.42 -8.76
CA ASN A 33 -21.58 -10.51 -9.50
C ASN A 33 -20.20 -10.70 -8.88
N GLY A 34 -19.46 -11.68 -9.41
CA GLY A 34 -18.09 -12.02 -9.04
C GLY A 34 -17.14 -10.97 -9.55
N SER A 35 -17.41 -9.69 -9.29
CA SER A 35 -16.39 -8.66 -9.38
C SER A 35 -15.47 -8.91 -8.18
N ALA A 36 -14.48 -9.78 -8.36
CA ALA A 36 -13.32 -9.79 -7.48
C ALA A 36 -12.90 -8.33 -7.33
N GLN A 37 -12.94 -7.81 -6.10
CA GLN A 37 -12.57 -6.43 -5.83
C GLN A 37 -11.19 -6.21 -6.43
N LYS A 38 -11.08 -5.28 -7.37
CA LYS A 38 -9.83 -5.01 -8.08
C LYS A 38 -8.81 -4.55 -7.04
N ILE A 39 -7.78 -5.36 -6.83
CA ILE A 39 -6.66 -4.98 -5.98
C ILE A 39 -5.92 -3.84 -6.68
N GLU A 40 -5.78 -2.72 -5.99
CA GLU A 40 -4.98 -1.59 -6.45
C GLU A 40 -3.69 -1.49 -5.65
N TYR A 41 -2.62 -1.06 -6.30
CA TYR A 41 -1.33 -0.84 -5.67
C TYR A 41 -0.91 0.60 -5.88
N HIS A 42 -0.34 1.20 -4.84
CA HIS A 42 0.18 2.56 -4.87
C HIS A 42 1.66 2.58 -4.54
N ASP A 43 2.39 3.40 -5.29
CA ASP A 43 3.81 3.67 -5.04
C ASP A 43 3.97 4.94 -4.19
N ALA A 44 4.87 4.89 -3.22
CA ALA A 44 5.42 6.05 -2.53
C ALA A 44 6.95 6.05 -2.70
N ILE A 45 7.54 7.23 -2.90
CA ILE A 45 8.99 7.40 -2.95
C ILE A 45 9.33 8.51 -1.98
N GLY A 46 10.28 8.27 -1.08
CA GLY A 46 10.61 9.25 -0.05
C GLY A 46 11.73 8.83 0.89
N HIS A 47 12.02 9.71 1.81
CA HIS A 47 13.02 9.53 2.85
C HIS A 47 12.39 8.89 4.08
N VAL A 48 12.98 7.80 4.58
CA VAL A 48 12.51 7.17 5.83
C VAL A 48 12.95 8.02 7.01
N ILE A 49 12.00 8.39 7.85
CA ILE A 49 12.23 9.12 9.11
C ILE A 49 12.41 8.11 10.24
N SER A 50 11.48 7.16 10.39
CA SER A 50 11.55 6.11 11.40
C SER A 50 10.80 4.83 10.98
N TRP A 51 11.15 3.72 11.63
CA TRP A 51 10.52 2.41 11.45
C TRP A 51 10.54 1.64 12.77
N ASP A 52 9.37 1.25 13.25
CA ASP A 52 9.19 0.51 14.50
C ASP A 52 8.89 -0.99 14.29
N GLY A 53 8.75 -1.44 13.03
CA GLY A 53 8.37 -2.81 12.67
C GLY A 53 6.89 -2.98 12.30
N GLU A 54 6.04 -2.02 12.65
CA GLU A 54 4.60 -2.02 12.36
C GLU A 54 4.20 -0.86 11.45
N THR A 55 4.80 0.32 11.62
CA THR A 55 4.49 1.53 10.87
C THR A 55 5.76 2.18 10.31
N LEU A 56 5.72 2.47 9.01
CA LEU A 56 6.75 3.18 8.28
C LEU A 56 6.42 4.65 8.23
N HIS A 57 7.22 5.44 8.93
CA HIS A 57 7.16 6.89 8.89
C HIS A 57 8.16 7.40 7.86
N LEU A 58 7.66 8.06 6.82
CA LEU A 58 8.49 8.59 5.74
C LEU A 58 7.99 9.95 5.27
N MET A 59 8.91 10.76 4.75
CA MET A 59 8.59 11.97 4.01
C MET A 59 8.60 11.65 2.53
N ARG A 60 7.43 11.64 1.88
CA ARG A 60 7.28 11.37 0.44
C ARG A 60 7.78 12.57 -0.34
N ASP A 61 8.64 12.33 -1.32
CA ASP A 61 9.19 13.36 -2.18
C ASP A 61 8.10 14.02 -3.04
N ALA A 62 8.27 15.31 -3.30
CA ALA A 62 7.46 16.02 -4.29
C ALA A 62 7.70 15.45 -5.70
N ALA A 63 6.66 15.47 -6.54
CA ALA A 63 6.84 15.10 -7.94
C ALA A 63 7.70 16.15 -8.66
N ALA A 64 8.63 15.71 -9.50
CA ALA A 64 9.54 16.61 -10.23
C ALA A 64 8.82 17.63 -11.14
N ASN A 65 7.59 17.32 -11.56
CA ASN A 65 6.75 18.21 -12.37
C ASN A 65 5.80 19.09 -11.54
N GLY A 66 5.90 19.06 -10.21
CA GLY A 66 5.05 19.85 -9.30
C GLY A 66 3.61 19.36 -9.15
N SER A 67 3.20 18.26 -9.80
CA SER A 67 1.80 17.79 -9.74
C SER A 67 1.39 17.23 -8.37
N ARG A 68 2.36 16.91 -7.51
CA ARG A 68 2.15 16.38 -6.17
C ARG A 68 3.15 17.02 -5.21
N PRO A 69 2.70 17.59 -4.08
CA PRO A 69 3.59 18.12 -3.07
C PRO A 69 4.28 17.00 -2.29
N GLU A 70 5.36 17.39 -1.61
CA GLU A 70 5.96 16.63 -0.52
C GLU A 70 4.92 16.37 0.58
N GLN A 71 4.95 15.18 1.17
CA GLN A 71 3.92 14.77 2.13
C GLN A 71 4.48 13.78 3.15
N GLU A 72 4.23 14.06 4.42
CA GLU A 72 4.50 13.11 5.51
C GLU A 72 3.50 11.95 5.46
N MET A 73 4.01 10.72 5.55
CA MET A 73 3.21 9.49 5.42
C MET A 73 3.55 8.48 6.50
N PHE A 74 2.50 7.76 6.92
CA PHE A 74 2.57 6.63 7.83
C PHE A 74 1.95 5.42 7.12
N ILE A 75 2.75 4.38 6.87
CA ILE A 75 2.32 3.19 6.12
C ILE A 75 2.40 1.97 7.03
N ASN A 76 1.30 1.22 7.16
CA ASN A 76 1.30 -0.02 7.93
C ASN A 76 2.12 -1.11 7.22
N ALA A 77 2.97 -1.81 7.97
CA ALA A 77 3.82 -2.90 7.49
C ALA A 77 3.06 -3.94 6.68
N ARG A 78 1.83 -4.25 7.09
CA ARG A 78 0.99 -5.30 6.48
C ARG A 78 0.48 -4.91 5.10
N THR A 79 0.46 -3.63 4.76
CA THR A 79 0.03 -3.16 3.43
C THR A 79 1.22 -3.04 2.47
N ILE A 80 2.46 -3.07 2.96
CA ILE A 80 3.66 -2.97 2.13
C ILE A 80 3.92 -4.31 1.43
N VAL A 81 3.87 -4.28 0.10
CA VAL A 81 4.14 -5.44 -0.74
C VAL A 81 5.61 -5.49 -1.15
N ARG A 82 6.24 -4.32 -1.28
CA ARG A 82 7.66 -4.23 -1.65
C ARG A 82 8.30 -2.97 -1.10
N LEU A 83 9.49 -3.12 -0.54
CA LEU A 83 10.38 -2.04 -0.15
C LEU A 83 11.70 -2.18 -0.90
N LYS A 84 12.13 -1.13 -1.60
CA LYS A 84 13.40 -1.10 -2.32
C LYS A 84 14.20 0.16 -1.97
N PRO A 85 15.50 0.05 -1.64
CA PRO A 85 16.35 1.23 -1.52
C PRO A 85 16.51 1.87 -2.90
N VAL A 86 16.53 3.21 -2.95
CA VAL A 86 16.88 3.97 -4.15
C VAL A 86 18.39 4.25 -4.08
N PRO A 87 19.19 3.72 -5.01
CA PRO A 87 20.63 3.96 -5.02
C PRO A 87 20.95 5.43 -5.26
N GLU A 88 22.01 5.93 -4.62
CA GLU A 88 22.53 7.26 -4.91
C GLU A 88 23.04 7.32 -6.35
N ARG A 89 22.80 8.44 -7.03
CA ARG A 89 23.34 8.67 -8.38
C ARG A 89 24.85 8.81 -8.29
N LYS A 90 25.57 8.10 -9.16
CA LYS A 90 27.02 8.31 -9.32
C LYS A 90 27.26 9.75 -9.74
N ARG A 91 28.05 10.50 -8.97
CA ARG A 91 28.51 11.82 -9.38
C ARG A 91 29.55 11.62 -10.47
N THR A 92 29.26 12.09 -11.68
CA THR A 92 30.29 12.28 -12.71
C THR A 92 31.03 13.54 -12.33
N THR A 93 32.31 13.41 -11.97
CA THR A 93 33.25 14.52 -11.79
C THR A 93 33.81 14.96 -13.13
#